data_AF-A0A368GIU3-F1
#
_entry.id   AF-A0A368GIU3-F1
#
_cell.length_a   1.000
_cell.length_b   1.000
_cell.length_c   1.000
_cell.angle_alpha   90.00
_cell.angle_beta   90.00
_cell.angle_gamma   90.00
#
_symmetry.space_group_name_H-M   'P 1'
#
loop_
_entity.id
_entity.type
_entity.pdbx_description
1 polymer ?
#
loop_
_entity_poly.entity_id
_entity_poly.type
_entity_poly.pdbx_seq_one_letter_code
_entity_poly.pdbx_strand_id
1 'polypeptide(L)'
;MRRDETQTVPDSCEIPAETPDWSIHGLWPNYKNGSYPQFCDGIPRKFDGKLIESIEDRLTKMWPNLYPAKTAHSFWKHEWEKHGTCAQSLKNLSSEYLYFFKTMEVDLQFSVGAALGRAQIVPRSEPYLLEKIQEALRTELSSGKNVQINCLTDKKTKQTLLGDVRMCFDRKFQPIDCPHAKSTQPLTYILGHPPPLPSFKACPSSVVYLSDTSSRVLHVAGLEHREVSFWINPLIPIYSSFFSSQEPKQEFLWGVSIPFVAIVLFIYYKSGRGY
;
A
#
# COMPACT_ATOMS: atom_id res chain seq x y z
N MET A 1 35.14 -16.03 8.37
CA MET A 1 35.03 -14.61 7.98
C MET A 1 34.26 -14.51 6.68
N ARG A 2 32.93 -14.35 6.72
CA ARG A 2 32.16 -13.87 5.55
C ARG A 2 32.03 -12.36 5.72
N ARG A 3 32.43 -11.62 4.67
CA ARG A 3 32.36 -10.16 4.66
C ARG A 3 30.91 -9.73 4.74
N ASP A 4 30.71 -8.78 5.64
CA ASP A 4 29.55 -7.95 5.86
C ASP A 4 29.24 -7.17 4.57
N GLU A 5 28.08 -7.43 3.96
CA GLU A 5 27.53 -6.55 2.92
C GLU A 5 26.90 -5.36 3.64
N THR A 6 27.70 -4.32 3.86
CA THR A 6 27.21 -3.01 4.27
C THR A 6 26.20 -2.52 3.22
N GLN A 7 24.91 -2.73 3.47
CA GLN A 7 23.81 -2.22 2.65
C GLN A 7 23.75 -0.69 2.77
N THR A 8 24.52 -0.02 1.92
CA THR A 8 24.33 1.39 1.62
C THR A 8 22.95 1.56 1.01
N VAL A 9 22.17 2.52 1.51
CA VAL A 9 20.96 2.97 0.81
C VAL A 9 21.43 3.47 -0.56
N PRO A 10 20.94 2.92 -1.69
CA PRO A 10 21.41 3.31 -3.01
C PRO A 10 21.30 4.82 -3.19
N ASP A 11 22.31 5.42 -3.82
CA ASP A 11 22.38 6.87 -4.05
C ASP A 11 21.31 7.37 -5.04
N SER A 12 20.61 6.45 -5.72
CA SER A 12 19.54 6.76 -6.67
C SER A 12 18.28 5.91 -6.44
N CYS A 13 17.13 6.51 -6.73
CA CYS A 13 15.86 5.83 -6.92
C CYS A 13 15.47 5.99 -8.39
N GLU A 14 15.04 4.91 -9.03
CA GLU A 14 14.55 4.92 -10.40
C GLU A 14 13.11 4.46 -10.39
N ILE A 15 12.29 5.13 -11.19
CA ILE A 15 10.86 4.88 -11.18
C ILE A 15 10.46 4.54 -12.60
N PRO A 16 9.99 3.28 -12.83
CA PRO A 16 9.67 2.81 -14.16
C PRO A 16 8.70 3.75 -14.88
N ALA A 17 8.83 3.83 -16.20
CA ALA A 17 7.87 4.53 -17.04
C ALA A 17 6.45 4.00 -16.78
N GLU A 18 5.44 4.86 -16.89
CA GLU A 18 4.02 4.53 -16.69
C GLU A 18 3.64 4.13 -15.24
N THR A 19 4.56 4.21 -14.28
CA THR A 19 4.22 4.12 -12.85
C THR A 19 3.33 5.31 -12.47
N PRO A 20 2.17 5.10 -11.83
CA PRO A 20 1.36 6.20 -11.31
C PRO A 20 2.12 7.00 -10.24
N ASP A 21 1.63 8.21 -9.93
CA ASP A 21 2.21 9.06 -8.89
C ASP A 21 2.28 8.37 -7.51
N TRP A 22 1.33 7.47 -7.27
CA TRP A 22 1.24 6.63 -6.08
C TRP A 22 1.41 5.16 -6.47
N SER A 23 2.26 4.45 -5.72
CA SER A 23 2.54 3.03 -5.96
C SER A 23 2.37 2.22 -4.69
N ILE A 24 2.00 0.95 -4.83
CA ILE A 24 1.89 0.02 -3.73
C ILE A 24 3.29 -0.27 -3.18
N HIS A 25 3.41 -0.23 -1.88
CA HIS A 25 4.55 -0.74 -1.14
C HIS A 25 4.25 -2.11 -0.53
N GLY A 26 3.08 -2.31 0.08
CA GLY A 26 2.84 -3.48 0.91
C GLY A 26 1.40 -3.67 1.37
N LEU A 27 0.95 -4.92 1.46
CA LEU A 27 -0.30 -5.32 2.13
C LEU A 27 0.02 -6.15 3.37
N TRP A 28 -0.05 -5.55 4.55
CA TRP A 28 0.52 -6.17 5.75
C TRP A 28 -0.55 -6.61 6.76
N PRO A 29 -0.62 -7.91 7.08
CA PRO A 29 -1.40 -8.38 8.21
C PRO A 29 -0.92 -7.77 9.53
N ASN A 30 -1.81 -7.16 10.30
CA ASN A 30 -1.57 -6.67 11.65
C ASN A 30 -2.54 -7.29 12.65
N TYR A 31 -2.13 -7.42 13.90
CA TYR A 31 -2.99 -7.75 15.04
C TYR A 31 -3.73 -6.51 15.57
N LYS A 32 -4.84 -6.73 16.29
CA LYS A 32 -5.64 -5.64 16.92
C LYS A 32 -4.87 -4.72 17.86
N ASN A 33 -3.79 -5.21 18.47
CA ASN A 33 -2.97 -4.45 19.40
C ASN A 33 -1.94 -3.54 18.69
N GLY A 34 -1.95 -3.52 17.35
CA GLY A 34 -1.03 -2.74 16.52
C GLY A 34 0.33 -3.42 16.28
N SER A 35 0.60 -4.60 16.83
CA SER A 35 1.74 -5.42 16.38
C SER A 35 1.40 -6.19 15.11
N TYR A 36 2.38 -6.83 14.47
CA TYR A 36 2.18 -7.56 13.23
C TYR A 36 3.01 -8.86 13.20
N PRO A 37 2.48 -9.94 12.63
CA PRO A 37 3.28 -11.13 12.31
C PRO A 37 4.21 -10.88 11.12
N GLN A 38 5.30 -11.64 11.06
CA GLN A 38 6.20 -11.66 9.91
C GLN A 38 6.79 -13.06 9.70
N PHE A 39 7.13 -13.39 8.44
CA PHE A 39 7.79 -14.63 8.05
C PHE A 39 7.06 -15.91 8.51
N CYS A 40 5.73 -15.93 8.42
CA CYS A 40 4.89 -17.02 8.91
C CYS A 40 5.16 -18.36 8.19
N ASP A 41 4.93 -19.47 8.88
CA ASP A 41 5.20 -20.83 8.38
C ASP A 41 4.09 -21.39 7.46
N GLY A 42 3.39 -20.54 6.71
CA GLY A 42 2.33 -20.98 5.80
C GLY A 42 2.86 -21.65 4.52
N ILE A 43 1.98 -22.31 3.77
CA ILE A 43 2.32 -23.10 2.58
C ILE A 43 1.58 -22.54 1.35
N PRO A 44 2.29 -22.11 0.28
CA PRO A 44 3.74 -22.05 0.15
C PRO A 44 4.36 -20.89 0.93
N ARG A 45 5.57 -21.10 1.48
CA ARG A 45 6.35 -20.06 2.18
C ARG A 45 7.30 -19.32 1.25
N LYS A 46 7.89 -20.04 0.30
CA LYS A 46 8.89 -19.53 -0.62
C LYS A 46 8.20 -18.93 -1.82
N PHE A 47 8.65 -17.75 -2.21
CA PHE A 47 8.18 -17.06 -3.40
C PHE A 47 8.55 -17.85 -4.67
N ASP A 48 7.58 -18.06 -5.56
CA ASP A 48 7.77 -18.57 -6.90
C ASP A 48 7.15 -17.62 -7.92
N GLY A 49 8.00 -16.83 -8.57
CA GLY A 49 7.58 -15.84 -9.57
C GLY A 49 6.73 -16.38 -10.71
N LYS A 50 6.79 -17.69 -11.01
CA LYS A 50 5.94 -18.33 -12.02
C LYS A 50 4.45 -18.26 -11.65
N LEU A 51 4.13 -18.22 -10.36
CA LEU A 51 2.74 -18.16 -9.88
C LEU A 51 2.09 -16.80 -10.12
N ILE A 52 2.87 -15.77 -10.45
CA ILE A 52 2.40 -14.41 -10.69
C ILE A 52 2.69 -13.89 -12.10
N GLU A 53 3.24 -14.73 -12.98
CA GLU A 53 3.63 -14.36 -14.35
C GLU A 53 2.47 -13.70 -15.13
N SER A 54 1.25 -14.23 -14.97
CA SER A 54 0.03 -13.69 -15.59
C SER A 54 -0.36 -12.26 -15.16
N ILE A 55 0.21 -11.73 -14.08
CA ILE A 55 -0.07 -10.39 -13.54
C ILE A 55 1.20 -9.53 -13.42
N GLU A 56 2.33 -9.99 -13.92
CA GLU A 56 3.64 -9.36 -13.75
C GLU A 56 3.70 -7.95 -14.37
N ASP A 57 3.12 -7.77 -15.57
CA ASP A 57 3.07 -6.45 -16.23
C ASP A 57 2.32 -5.42 -15.38
N ARG A 58 1.22 -5.85 -14.73
CA ARG A 58 0.44 -4.97 -13.84
C ARG A 58 1.20 -4.67 -12.56
N LEU A 59 1.84 -5.67 -11.97
CA LEU A 59 2.65 -5.50 -10.76
C LEU A 59 3.84 -4.58 -11.01
N THR A 60 4.49 -4.66 -12.17
CA THR A 60 5.62 -3.79 -12.50
C THR A 60 5.21 -2.31 -12.53
N LYS A 61 3.97 -2.00 -12.91
CA LYS A 61 3.44 -0.61 -12.94
C LYS A 61 2.91 -0.16 -11.59
N MET A 62 2.17 -1.02 -10.88
CA MET A 62 1.47 -0.65 -9.64
C MET A 62 2.32 -0.85 -8.39
N TRP A 63 3.24 -1.81 -8.42
CA TRP A 63 4.07 -2.24 -7.29
C TRP A 63 5.55 -2.40 -7.71
N PRO A 64 6.17 -1.37 -8.33
CA PRO A 64 7.56 -1.43 -8.76
C PRO A 64 8.52 -1.50 -7.57
N ASN A 65 9.73 -1.97 -7.85
CA ASN A 65 10.87 -1.70 -6.99
C ASN A 65 11.50 -0.38 -7.41
N LEU A 66 11.57 0.59 -6.48
CA LEU A 66 12.10 1.92 -6.76
C LEU A 66 13.64 1.99 -6.63
N TYR A 67 14.28 0.90 -6.23
CA TYR A 67 15.73 0.79 -6.13
C TYR A 67 16.29 0.10 -7.38
N PRO A 68 17.02 0.82 -8.26
CA PRO A 68 17.47 0.27 -9.53
C PRO A 68 18.42 -0.92 -9.38
N ALA A 69 19.14 -0.98 -8.25
CA ALA A 69 20.04 -2.09 -7.92
C ALA A 69 19.32 -3.41 -7.56
N LYS A 70 17.98 -3.41 -7.47
CA LYS A 70 17.19 -4.57 -7.05
C LYS A 70 16.03 -4.84 -8.03
N THR A 71 15.79 -6.11 -8.34
CA THR A 71 14.72 -6.51 -9.27
C THR A 71 13.34 -6.34 -8.64
N ALA A 72 12.30 -6.20 -9.47
CA ALA A 72 10.91 -6.19 -9.01
C ALA A 72 10.55 -7.50 -8.28
N HIS A 73 10.92 -8.65 -8.85
CA HIS A 73 10.78 -9.97 -8.21
C HIS A 73 11.44 -10.05 -6.82
N SER A 74 12.60 -9.40 -6.61
CA SER A 74 13.23 -9.40 -5.28
C SER A 74 12.39 -8.64 -4.24
N PHE A 75 11.66 -7.60 -4.66
CA PHE A 75 10.76 -6.86 -3.78
C PHE A 75 9.48 -7.65 -3.53
N TRP A 76 8.85 -8.20 -4.56
CA TRP A 76 7.67 -9.05 -4.41
C TRP A 76 7.96 -10.28 -3.55
N LYS A 77 9.14 -10.89 -3.72
CA LYS A 77 9.62 -11.94 -2.83
C LYS A 77 9.66 -11.48 -1.37
N HIS A 78 10.19 -10.29 -1.09
CA HIS A 78 10.24 -9.74 0.27
C HIS A 78 8.82 -9.60 0.85
N GLU A 79 7.93 -8.96 0.11
CA GLU A 79 6.55 -8.70 0.54
C GLU A 79 5.77 -10.01 0.75
N TRP A 80 5.92 -10.99 -0.14
CA TRP A 80 5.31 -12.30 0.04
C TRP A 80 5.88 -13.06 1.25
N GLU A 81 7.19 -13.31 1.26
CA GLU A 81 7.80 -14.17 2.28
C GLU A 81 7.65 -13.57 3.69
N LYS A 82 7.72 -12.24 3.82
CA LYS A 82 7.61 -11.53 5.10
C LYS A 82 6.17 -11.27 5.52
N HIS A 83 5.29 -10.87 4.61
CA HIS A 83 3.94 -10.39 4.94
C HIS A 83 2.83 -11.27 4.37
N GLY A 84 2.91 -11.62 3.08
CA GLY A 84 1.91 -12.45 2.39
C GLY A 84 1.70 -13.83 3.03
N THR A 85 2.77 -14.49 3.47
CA THR A 85 2.70 -15.77 4.21
C THR A 85 1.83 -15.71 5.47
N CYS A 86 1.69 -14.53 6.08
CA CYS A 86 0.87 -14.33 7.27
C CYS A 86 -0.61 -14.07 6.95
N ALA A 87 -0.96 -13.88 5.68
CA ALA A 87 -2.33 -13.63 5.23
C ALA A 87 -3.07 -14.90 4.79
N GLN A 88 -2.39 -16.05 4.72
CA GLN A 88 -2.88 -17.23 4.01
C GLN A 88 -4.14 -17.87 4.60
N SER A 89 -4.48 -17.56 5.86
CA SER A 89 -5.75 -17.98 6.48
C SER A 89 -6.99 -17.29 5.89
N LEU A 90 -6.81 -16.24 5.09
CA LEU A 90 -7.88 -15.55 4.38
C LEU A 90 -7.94 -16.08 2.94
N LYS A 91 -9.09 -16.64 2.54
CA LYS A 91 -9.28 -17.33 1.25
C LYS A 91 -8.85 -16.50 0.03
N ASN A 92 -9.00 -15.18 0.08
CA ASN A 92 -8.63 -14.30 -1.03
C ASN A 92 -7.19 -13.75 -0.95
N LEU A 93 -6.39 -14.23 0.00
CA LEU A 93 -4.95 -13.97 0.15
C LEU A 93 -4.17 -15.29 0.32
N SER A 94 -4.77 -16.44 0.01
CA SER A 94 -4.24 -17.76 0.37
C SER A 94 -3.08 -18.26 -0.49
N SER A 95 -2.79 -17.58 -1.60
CA SER A 95 -1.69 -17.87 -2.52
C SER A 95 -0.98 -16.59 -2.95
N GLU A 96 0.21 -16.72 -3.55
CA GLU A 96 0.97 -15.59 -4.12
C GLU A 96 0.11 -14.78 -5.07
N TYR A 97 -0.46 -15.43 -6.09
CA TYR A 97 -1.37 -14.79 -7.04
C TYR A 97 -2.49 -14.02 -6.35
N LEU A 98 -3.20 -14.66 -5.41
CA LEU A 98 -4.34 -14.05 -4.74
C LEU A 98 -3.93 -12.87 -3.87
N TYR A 99 -2.80 -12.96 -3.17
CA TYR A 99 -2.25 -11.88 -2.35
C TYR A 99 -1.93 -10.63 -3.19
N PHE A 100 -1.17 -10.80 -4.27
CA PHE A 100 -0.80 -9.69 -5.15
C PHE A 100 -2.00 -9.12 -5.90
N PHE A 101 -2.84 -9.99 -6.46
CA PHE A 101 -4.03 -9.58 -7.20
C PHE A 101 -5.01 -8.81 -6.30
N LYS A 102 -5.31 -9.33 -5.10
CA LYS A 102 -6.21 -8.67 -4.17
C LYS A 102 -5.65 -7.33 -3.69
N THR A 103 -4.35 -7.23 -3.47
CA THR A 103 -3.71 -5.96 -3.10
C THR A 103 -3.90 -4.91 -4.19
N MET A 104 -3.68 -5.27 -5.46
CA MET A 104 -3.91 -4.36 -6.58
C MET A 104 -5.40 -3.96 -6.71
N GLU A 105 -6.34 -4.87 -6.47
CA GLU A 105 -7.77 -4.51 -6.45
C GLU A 105 -8.09 -3.48 -5.36
N VAL A 106 -7.50 -3.63 -4.17
CA VAL A 106 -7.69 -2.70 -3.06
C VAL A 106 -7.10 -1.33 -3.40
N ASP A 107 -5.89 -1.27 -3.98
CA ASP A 107 -5.28 -0.01 -4.41
C ASP A 107 -6.10 0.72 -5.47
N LEU A 108 -6.64 -0.01 -6.47
CA LEU A 108 -7.52 0.57 -7.48
C LEU A 108 -8.82 1.11 -6.88
N GLN A 109 -9.40 0.40 -5.92
CA GLN A 109 -10.63 0.82 -5.23
C GLN A 109 -10.38 2.04 -4.32
N PHE A 110 -9.23 2.07 -3.65
CA PHE A 110 -8.84 3.09 -2.69
C PHE A 110 -7.62 3.88 -3.20
N SER A 111 -7.75 4.46 -4.40
CA SER A 111 -6.68 5.22 -5.03
C SER A 111 -6.47 6.57 -4.32
N VAL A 112 -5.30 6.73 -3.68
CA VAL A 112 -4.90 7.96 -2.96
C VAL A 112 -4.89 9.16 -3.91
N GLY A 113 -4.27 9.02 -5.09
CA GLY A 113 -4.20 10.08 -6.08
C GLY A 113 -5.59 10.54 -6.55
N ALA A 114 -6.50 9.59 -6.81
CA ALA A 114 -7.87 9.92 -7.20
C ALA A 114 -8.65 10.62 -6.08
N ALA A 115 -8.47 10.19 -4.82
CA ALA A 115 -9.10 10.82 -3.66
C ALA A 115 -8.61 12.26 -3.44
N LEU A 116 -7.29 12.49 -3.51
CA LEU A 116 -6.72 13.84 -3.44
C LEU A 116 -7.22 14.72 -4.60
N GLY A 117 -7.29 14.17 -5.81
CA GLY A 117 -7.82 14.86 -6.98
C GLY A 117 -9.28 15.30 -6.82
N ARG A 118 -10.16 14.43 -6.29
CA ARG A 118 -11.56 14.79 -5.98
C ARG A 118 -11.66 15.94 -4.98
N ALA A 119 -10.75 15.98 -4.01
CA ALA A 119 -10.63 17.08 -3.04
C ALA A 119 -9.88 18.32 -3.57
N GLN A 120 -9.56 18.37 -4.86
CA GLN A 120 -8.79 19.45 -5.50
C GLN A 120 -7.40 19.68 -4.86
N ILE A 121 -6.79 18.61 -4.33
CA ILE A 121 -5.41 18.57 -3.88
C ILE A 121 -4.59 17.94 -5.00
N VAL A 122 -3.87 18.79 -5.72
CA VAL A 122 -3.06 18.40 -6.88
C VAL A 122 -1.60 18.72 -6.62
N PRO A 123 -0.65 18.07 -7.31
CA PRO A 123 0.75 18.35 -7.08
C PRO A 123 1.13 19.80 -7.45
N ARG A 124 1.87 20.49 -6.58
CA ARG A 124 2.39 21.85 -6.74
C ARG A 124 3.55 22.15 -5.79
N SER A 125 4.30 23.22 -6.05
CA SER A 125 5.41 23.68 -5.21
C SER A 125 4.96 24.28 -3.88
N GLU A 126 3.75 24.84 -3.80
CA GLU A 126 3.26 25.51 -2.60
C GLU A 126 2.73 24.48 -1.59
N PRO A 127 3.11 24.59 -0.31
CA PRO A 127 2.69 23.62 0.69
C PRO A 127 1.18 23.63 0.91
N TYR A 128 0.66 22.48 1.28
CA TYR A 128 -0.67 22.29 1.85
C TYR A 128 -0.57 22.24 3.37
N LEU A 129 -1.62 22.68 4.07
CA LEU A 129 -1.80 22.33 5.47
C LEU A 129 -2.06 20.82 5.57
N LEU A 130 -1.39 20.14 6.49
CA LEU A 130 -1.53 18.69 6.67
C LEU A 130 -2.97 18.31 6.99
N GLU A 131 -3.66 19.11 7.82
CA GLU A 131 -5.07 18.90 8.18
C GLU A 131 -6.00 18.86 6.96
N LYS A 132 -5.71 19.65 5.91
CA LYS A 132 -6.49 19.64 4.67
C LYS A 132 -6.31 18.33 3.91
N ILE A 133 -5.09 17.78 3.88
CA ILE A 133 -4.82 16.47 3.27
C ILE A 133 -5.46 15.36 4.10
N GLN A 134 -5.33 15.41 5.43
CA GLN A 134 -5.95 14.43 6.33
C GLN A 134 -7.46 14.38 6.15
N GLU A 135 -8.13 15.53 6.11
CA GLU A 135 -9.58 15.60 5.91
C GLU A 135 -10.01 15.11 4.53
N ALA A 136 -9.26 15.49 3.48
CA ALA A 136 -9.49 14.99 2.12
C ALA A 136 -9.42 13.46 2.06
N LEU A 137 -8.37 12.85 2.61
CA LEU A 137 -8.25 11.39 2.63
C LEU A 137 -9.32 10.75 3.52
N ARG A 138 -9.62 11.33 4.68
CA ARG A 138 -10.68 10.83 5.57
C ARG A 138 -12.03 10.77 4.84
N THR A 139 -12.37 11.78 4.06
CA THR A 139 -13.67 11.87 3.39
C THR A 139 -13.69 11.12 2.06
N GLU A 140 -12.72 11.38 1.17
CA GLU A 140 -12.72 10.87 -0.20
C GLU A 140 -12.16 9.46 -0.35
N LEU A 141 -11.28 9.02 0.56
CA LEU A 141 -10.57 7.75 0.43
C LEU A 141 -11.15 6.67 1.35
N SER A 142 -11.48 7.01 2.59
CA SER A 142 -11.76 6.01 3.64
C SER A 142 -13.17 6.06 4.22
N SER A 143 -14.07 6.88 3.66
CA SER A 143 -15.46 7.02 4.14
C SER A 143 -15.57 7.34 5.64
N GLY A 144 -14.71 8.23 6.11
CA GLY A 144 -14.72 8.76 7.48
C GLY A 144 -13.67 8.15 8.41
N LYS A 145 -12.84 7.20 7.95
CA LYS A 145 -11.83 6.53 8.79
C LYS A 145 -10.48 7.23 8.77
N ASN A 146 -9.76 7.19 9.88
CA ASN A 146 -8.45 7.81 9.96
C ASN A 146 -7.42 7.03 9.14
N VAL A 147 -6.59 7.76 8.38
CA VAL A 147 -5.42 7.23 7.66
C VAL A 147 -4.15 7.79 8.28
N GLN A 148 -3.04 7.05 8.19
CA GLN A 148 -1.74 7.56 8.60
C GLN A 148 -1.07 8.21 7.39
N ILE A 149 -0.45 9.37 7.62
CA ILE A 149 0.30 10.09 6.59
C ILE A 149 1.72 10.26 7.10
N ASN A 150 2.69 9.83 6.30
CA ASN A 150 4.09 10.03 6.59
C ASN A 150 4.77 10.80 5.45
N CYS A 151 5.83 11.50 5.85
CA CYS A 151 6.52 12.45 5.00
C CYS A 151 8.00 12.10 4.87
N LEU A 152 8.59 12.65 3.83
CA LEU A 152 10.01 12.56 3.54
C LEU A 152 10.63 13.94 3.56
N THR A 153 11.88 14.01 4.00
CA THR A 153 12.67 15.25 3.87
C THR A 153 13.57 15.10 2.67
N ASP A 154 13.41 15.97 1.67
CA ASP A 154 14.33 16.02 0.54
C ASP A 154 15.74 16.39 1.05
N LYS A 155 16.75 15.60 0.65
CA LYS A 155 18.10 15.79 1.16
C LYS A 155 18.71 17.11 0.71
N LYS A 156 18.31 17.63 -0.46
CA LYS A 156 18.91 18.82 -1.10
C LYS A 156 18.22 20.11 -0.68
N THR A 157 16.93 20.22 -0.97
CA THR A 157 16.11 21.41 -0.71
C THR A 157 15.66 21.51 0.75
N LYS A 158 15.78 20.42 1.52
CA LYS A 158 15.24 20.28 2.88
C LYS A 158 13.72 20.44 2.98
N GLN A 159 13.01 20.46 1.85
CA GLN A 159 11.56 20.48 1.82
C GLN A 159 11.00 19.19 2.41
N THR A 160 9.87 19.31 3.12
CA THR A 160 9.12 18.14 3.57
C THR A 160 8.05 17.81 2.56
N LEU A 161 8.13 16.59 2.03
CA LEU A 161 7.35 16.08 0.94
C LEU A 161 6.37 15.04 1.47
N LEU A 162 5.14 15.06 0.95
CA LEU A 162 4.17 13.99 1.16
C LEU A 162 4.79 12.72 0.58
N GLY A 163 4.79 11.63 1.35
CA GLY A 163 5.60 10.46 0.99
C GLY A 163 4.89 9.12 1.08
N ASP A 164 4.02 8.94 2.08
CA ASP A 164 3.42 7.65 2.37
C ASP A 164 2.04 7.84 2.99
N VAL A 165 1.07 7.07 2.51
CA VAL A 165 -0.27 6.99 3.09
C VAL A 165 -0.53 5.54 3.47
N ARG A 166 -1.00 5.32 4.71
CA ARG A 166 -1.35 4.00 5.23
C ARG A 166 -2.80 3.93 5.62
N MET A 167 -3.48 2.94 5.07
CA MET A 167 -4.88 2.65 5.36
C MET A 167 -4.99 1.31 6.07
N CYS A 168 -5.94 1.18 6.98
CA CYS A 168 -6.26 -0.10 7.60
C CYS A 168 -7.59 -0.65 7.07
N PHE A 169 -7.63 -1.95 6.78
CA PHE A 169 -8.84 -2.64 6.36
C PHE A 169 -9.18 -3.81 7.28
N ASP A 170 -10.47 -4.13 7.37
CA ASP A 170 -10.92 -5.39 7.95
C ASP A 170 -10.69 -6.59 7.00
N ARG A 171 -11.08 -7.79 7.45
CA ARG A 171 -10.95 -9.03 6.66
C ARG A 171 -11.85 -9.06 5.40
N LYS A 172 -12.77 -8.10 5.25
CA LYS A 172 -13.62 -7.90 4.08
C LYS A 172 -13.13 -6.73 3.22
N PHE A 173 -11.93 -6.23 3.48
CA PHE A 173 -11.30 -5.13 2.74
C PHE A 173 -12.10 -3.83 2.82
N GLN A 174 -12.81 -3.62 3.93
CA GLN A 174 -13.50 -2.36 4.22
C GLN A 174 -12.63 -1.47 5.11
N PRO A 175 -12.56 -0.15 4.86
CA PRO A 175 -11.77 0.76 5.67
C PRO A 175 -12.17 0.72 7.15
N ILE A 176 -11.17 0.68 8.01
CA ILE A 176 -11.31 0.79 9.47
C ILE A 176 -10.26 1.76 10.02
N ASP A 177 -10.51 2.29 11.21
CA ASP A 177 -9.47 3.03 11.93
C ASP A 177 -8.31 2.08 12.28
N CYS A 178 -7.09 2.55 12.06
CA CYS A 178 -5.91 1.75 12.37
C CYS A 178 -5.80 1.47 13.88
N PRO A 179 -5.41 0.25 14.28
CA PRO A 179 -5.18 -0.06 15.68
C PRO A 179 -4.04 0.79 16.24
N HIS A 180 -4.24 1.35 17.43
CA HIS A 180 -3.19 2.07 18.14
C HIS A 180 -2.23 1.07 18.76
N ALA A 181 -0.93 1.17 18.43
CA ALA A 181 0.09 0.36 19.08
C ALA A 181 0.15 0.71 20.57
N LYS A 182 -0.04 -0.28 21.46
CA LYS A 182 0.32 -0.11 22.88
C LYS A 182 1.86 -0.05 22.97
N SER A 183 2.41 0.85 23.80
CA SER A 183 3.86 1.16 23.84
C SER A 183 4.78 -0.04 24.15
N THR A 184 4.21 -1.16 24.62
CA THR A 184 4.93 -2.40 24.92
C THR A 184 4.87 -3.36 23.73
N GLN A 185 5.58 -3.03 22.65
CA GLN A 185 5.93 -4.01 21.63
C GLN A 185 7.05 -4.89 22.21
N PRO A 186 6.91 -6.24 22.26
CA PRO A 186 8.03 -7.10 22.60
C PRO A 186 9.16 -6.90 21.60
N LEU A 187 10.36 -6.59 22.09
CA LEU A 187 11.62 -6.45 21.32
C LEU A 187 12.02 -7.72 20.54
N THR A 188 11.33 -8.84 20.76
CA THR A 188 11.81 -10.17 20.41
C THR A 188 11.64 -10.58 18.96
N TYR A 189 11.06 -9.78 18.07
CA TYR A 189 10.82 -10.23 16.68
C TYR A 189 10.97 -9.19 15.57
N ILE A 190 11.81 -8.16 15.77
CA ILE A 190 12.37 -7.38 14.64
C ILE A 190 13.69 -8.04 14.19
N LEU A 191 13.66 -9.33 13.85
CA LEU A 191 14.75 -9.95 13.07
C LEU A 191 14.35 -9.88 11.61
N GLY A 192 14.48 -8.68 11.06
CA GLY A 192 14.28 -8.39 9.65
C GLY A 192 14.84 -7.00 9.40
N HIS A 193 15.71 -6.87 8.41
CA HIS A 193 16.17 -5.56 7.98
C HIS A 193 14.93 -4.76 7.56
N PRO A 194 14.78 -3.49 8.00
CA PRO A 194 13.71 -2.65 7.50
C PRO A 194 13.78 -2.67 5.97
N PRO A 195 12.63 -2.72 5.26
CA PRO A 195 12.66 -2.55 3.82
C PRO A 195 13.45 -1.27 3.52
N PRO A 196 14.27 -1.24 2.46
CA PRO A 196 14.88 -0.02 2.02
C PRO A 196 13.70 0.85 1.60
N LEU A 197 13.28 1.74 2.48
CA LEU A 197 12.44 2.87 2.17
C LEU A 197 13.18 4.06 2.77
N PRO A 198 13.09 5.24 2.14
CA PRO A 198 13.53 6.44 2.84
C PRO A 198 12.78 6.51 4.19
N SER A 199 13.47 6.92 5.25
CA SER A 199 12.90 6.90 6.60
C SER A 199 11.74 7.88 6.70
N PHE A 200 10.53 7.36 6.49
CA PHE A 200 9.29 8.10 6.67
C PHE A 200 9.18 8.59 8.09
N LYS A 201 8.81 9.85 8.23
CA LYS A 201 8.61 10.52 9.51
C LYS A 201 7.19 11.05 9.60
N ALA A 202 6.74 11.33 10.82
CA ALA A 202 5.52 12.10 11.03
C ALA A 202 5.61 13.41 10.25
N CYS A 203 4.54 13.74 9.54
CA CYS A 203 4.45 14.98 8.78
C CYS A 203 4.34 16.20 9.72
N PRO A 204 5.02 17.31 9.42
CA PRO A 204 4.76 18.60 10.07
C PRO A 204 3.42 19.17 9.60
N SER A 205 2.99 20.29 10.20
CA SER A 205 1.70 20.93 9.90
C SER A 205 1.56 21.43 8.45
N SER A 206 2.65 21.53 7.70
CA SER A 206 2.64 21.91 6.29
C SER A 206 3.54 20.98 5.46
N VAL A 207 3.09 20.58 4.28
CA VAL A 207 3.76 19.58 3.45
C VAL A 207 3.60 19.91 1.97
N VAL A 208 4.63 19.62 1.17
CA VAL A 208 4.62 19.82 -0.28
C VAL A 208 4.26 18.51 -0.99
N TYR A 209 3.44 18.58 -2.04
CA TYR A 209 3.03 17.44 -2.87
C TYR A 209 3.52 17.70 -4.31
N LEU A 210 4.58 17.03 -4.78
CA LEU A 210 5.32 17.38 -6.01
C LEU A 210 5.24 16.34 -7.14
N SER A 211 4.63 16.66 -8.28
CA SER A 211 4.52 15.71 -9.40
C SER A 211 5.88 15.39 -10.03
N ASP A 212 5.96 14.24 -10.67
CA ASP A 212 7.04 13.92 -11.60
C ASP A 212 6.81 14.53 -13.00
N THR A 213 6.94 15.85 -13.11
CA THR A 213 6.82 16.56 -14.40
C THR A 213 8.02 16.36 -15.33
N SER A 214 9.05 15.62 -14.93
CA SER A 214 10.25 15.40 -15.76
C SER A 214 10.16 14.22 -16.74
N SER A 215 9.25 13.28 -16.51
CA SER A 215 9.18 12.02 -17.26
C SER A 215 8.08 11.97 -18.33
N ARG A 216 7.14 12.92 -18.33
CA ARG A 216 6.12 13.02 -19.39
C ARG A 216 6.70 13.78 -20.58
N VAL A 217 7.39 13.06 -21.47
CA VAL A 217 7.60 13.53 -22.83
C VAL A 217 6.22 13.81 -23.43
N LEU A 218 5.90 15.08 -23.61
CA LEU A 218 4.73 15.54 -24.34
C LEU A 218 4.86 15.04 -25.79
N HIS A 219 4.22 13.91 -26.11
CA HIS A 219 3.86 13.64 -27.50
C HIS A 219 2.71 14.59 -27.86
N VAL A 220 3.07 15.81 -28.23
CA VAL A 220 2.19 16.68 -29.02
C VAL A 220 2.12 16.07 -30.41
N ALA A 221 1.17 15.17 -30.61
CA ALA A 221 0.61 14.91 -31.93
C ALA A 221 -0.89 15.06 -31.76
N GLY A 222 -1.37 16.23 -32.19
CA GLY A 222 -2.74 16.66 -31.98
C GLY A 222 -3.75 15.68 -32.55
N LEU A 223 -4.86 15.55 -31.84
CA LEU A 223 -6.22 15.57 -32.38
C LEU A 223 -7.15 15.90 -31.20
N GLU A 224 -7.76 17.08 -31.28
CA GLU A 224 -8.78 17.56 -30.34
C GLU A 224 -10.13 16.83 -30.53
N HIS A 225 -10.92 16.93 -29.46
CA HIS A 225 -12.37 16.69 -29.30
C HIS A 225 -12.78 15.29 -28.80
N ARG A 226 -13.65 15.14 -27.79
CA ARG A 226 -14.48 16.12 -27.06
C ARG A 226 -14.98 15.50 -25.74
N GLU A 227 -15.45 16.39 -24.88
CA GLU A 227 -15.89 16.25 -23.49
C GLU A 227 -16.93 15.17 -23.13
N VAL A 228 -16.75 14.66 -21.90
CA VAL A 228 -17.72 14.47 -20.79
C VAL A 228 -19.07 13.80 -21.09
N SER A 229 -19.30 12.66 -20.43
CA SER A 229 -20.59 12.41 -19.77
C SER A 229 -20.45 11.40 -18.62
N PHE A 230 -20.82 11.88 -17.43
CA PHE A 230 -21.16 11.09 -16.26
C PHE A 230 -22.22 10.04 -16.60
N TRP A 231 -21.96 8.78 -16.24
CA TRP A 231 -23.02 7.80 -16.02
C TRP A 231 -22.74 7.03 -14.74
N ILE A 232 -23.28 7.58 -13.65
CA ILE A 232 -23.72 6.78 -12.51
C ILE A 232 -24.91 5.97 -13.01
N ASN A 233 -24.84 4.64 -12.98
CA ASN A 233 -26.02 3.81 -13.13
C ASN A 233 -26.35 3.12 -11.80
N PRO A 234 -27.46 3.48 -11.13
CA PRO A 234 -27.84 2.98 -9.82
C PRO A 234 -28.75 1.76 -9.99
N LEU A 235 -28.25 0.56 -9.73
CA LEU A 235 -29.12 -0.60 -9.46
C LEU A 235 -28.52 -1.45 -8.36
N ILE A 236 -28.88 -1.05 -7.14
CA ILE A 236 -29.01 -1.91 -5.97
C ILE A 236 -30.31 -2.71 -6.15
N PRO A 237 -30.29 -4.05 -6.07
CA PRO A 237 -31.42 -4.78 -5.53
C PRO A 237 -31.03 -5.35 -4.18
N ILE A 238 -31.75 -4.84 -3.19
CA ILE A 238 -31.93 -5.37 -1.85
C ILE A 238 -32.41 -6.82 -1.97
N TYR A 239 -31.72 -7.75 -1.31
CA TYR A 239 -32.34 -8.98 -0.82
C TYR A 239 -31.87 -9.22 0.62
N SER A 240 -32.70 -8.79 1.56
CA SER A 240 -32.68 -9.29 2.92
C SER A 240 -33.65 -10.47 3.05
N SER A 241 -33.13 -11.52 3.70
CA SER A 241 -33.82 -12.57 4.46
C SER A 241 -34.78 -13.52 3.74
N PHE A 242 -34.43 -14.81 3.72
CA PHE A 242 -35.23 -15.85 4.39
C PHE A 242 -34.34 -17.02 4.82
N PHE A 243 -34.61 -17.53 6.02
CA PHE A 243 -33.80 -18.41 6.87
C PHE A 243 -33.71 -19.86 6.37
N SER A 244 -32.60 -20.54 6.72
CA SER A 244 -32.72 -21.86 7.37
C SER A 244 -31.59 -22.08 8.36
N SER A 245 -31.99 -22.25 9.61
CA SER A 245 -31.20 -22.71 10.74
C SER A 245 -30.52 -24.05 10.45
N GLN A 246 -29.21 -24.13 10.63
CA GLN A 246 -28.58 -25.32 11.21
C GLN A 246 -27.47 -24.86 12.16
N GLU A 247 -27.57 -25.33 13.41
CA GLU A 247 -26.58 -25.16 14.46
C GLU A 247 -25.23 -25.82 14.10
N PRO A 248 -24.12 -25.35 14.70
CA PRO A 248 -22.78 -25.72 14.27
C PRO A 248 -22.38 -27.09 14.81
N LYS A 249 -21.94 -27.99 13.92
CA LYS A 249 -21.17 -29.17 14.33
C LYS A 249 -19.74 -28.74 14.66
N GLN A 250 -19.34 -29.00 15.90
CA GLN A 250 -17.97 -28.91 16.39
C GLN A 250 -17.01 -29.63 15.45
N GLU A 251 -16.03 -28.92 14.90
CA GLU A 251 -14.79 -29.52 14.44
C GLU A 251 -13.58 -28.79 15.04
N PHE A 252 -12.99 -29.49 16.00
CA PHE A 252 -11.59 -29.58 16.40
C PHE A 252 -10.72 -28.32 16.37
N LEU A 253 -10.56 -27.81 17.60
CA LEU A 253 -9.50 -26.95 18.08
C LEU A 253 -8.10 -27.53 17.79
N TRP A 254 -7.41 -26.94 16.83
CA TRP A 254 -5.99 -26.59 17.00
C TRP A 254 -5.88 -25.08 16.96
N GLY A 255 -5.80 -24.50 18.15
CA GLY A 255 -5.83 -23.07 18.37
C GLY A 255 -4.58 -22.38 17.80
N VAL A 256 -4.78 -21.66 16.69
CA VAL A 256 -4.22 -20.32 16.51
C VAL A 256 -5.34 -19.45 15.97
N SER A 257 -6.20 -18.97 16.85
CA SER A 257 -7.15 -17.90 16.54
C SER A 257 -6.36 -16.65 16.23
N ILE A 258 -6.02 -16.40 14.95
CA ILE A 258 -5.40 -15.14 14.51
C ILE A 258 -6.45 -14.03 14.72
N PRO A 259 -6.31 -13.18 15.74
CA PRO A 259 -7.37 -12.23 16.10
C PRO A 259 -7.21 -11.00 15.20
N PHE A 260 -8.08 -10.90 14.19
CA PHE A 260 -8.22 -9.75 13.28
C PHE A 260 -6.93 -9.30 12.60
N VAL A 261 -6.87 -9.58 11.30
CA VAL A 261 -5.94 -8.96 10.37
C VAL A 261 -6.45 -7.54 10.11
N ALA A 262 -5.84 -6.51 10.71
CA ALA A 262 -5.90 -5.17 10.13
C ALA A 262 -4.92 -5.18 8.96
N ILE A 263 -5.42 -5.01 7.75
CA ILE A 263 -4.58 -5.00 6.57
C ILE A 263 -4.06 -3.58 6.38
N VAL A 264 -2.75 -3.36 6.47
CA VAL A 264 -2.17 -2.05 6.19
C VAL A 264 -1.70 -2.01 4.75
N LEU A 265 -2.33 -1.17 3.93
CA LEU A 265 -1.83 -0.86 2.59
C LEU A 265 -0.91 0.34 2.70
N PHE A 266 0.36 0.15 2.35
CA PHE A 266 1.33 1.22 2.25
C PHE A 266 1.36 1.68 0.81
N ILE A 267 1.12 2.97 0.59
CA ILE A 267 1.15 3.56 -0.74
C ILE A 267 2.17 4.69 -0.71
N TYR A 268 3.18 4.56 -1.56
CA TYR A 268 4.28 5.49 -1.68
C TYR A 268 4.00 6.56 -2.73
N TYR A 269 4.32 7.81 -2.40
CA TYR A 269 4.35 8.91 -3.36
C TYR A 269 5.72 9.11 -3.98
N LYS A 270 5.77 9.09 -5.32
CA LYS A 270 6.92 9.54 -6.10
C LYS A 270 7.03 11.07 -6.05
N SER A 271 8.09 11.58 -5.45
CA SER A 271 8.50 12.98 -5.65
C SER A 271 9.54 13.08 -6.76
N GLY A 272 9.27 13.91 -7.78
CA GLY A 272 10.24 14.24 -8.82
C GLY A 272 11.33 15.18 -8.30
N ARG A 273 12.46 14.62 -7.84
CA ARG A 273 13.83 15.21 -7.86
C ARG A 273 14.82 14.21 -7.25
N GLY A 274 15.27 13.27 -8.07
CA GLY A 274 16.59 12.68 -7.88
C GLY A 274 17.60 13.55 -8.62
N TYR A 275 18.63 14.05 -7.93
CA TYR A 275 19.96 13.95 -8.53
C TYR A 275 20.87 13.20 -7.59
#